data_AF-X1NT27-F1
#
_entry.id   AF-X1NT27-F1
#
_cell.length_a   1.000
_cell.length_b   1.000
_cell.length_c   1.000
_cell.angle_alpha   90.00
_cell.angle_beta   90.00
_cell.angle_gamma   90.00
#
_symmetry.space_group_name_H-M   'P 1'
#
loop_
_entity.id
_entity.type
_entity.pdbx_description
1 polymer ?
#
loop_
_entity_poly.entity_id
_entity_poly.type
_entity_poly.pdbx_seq_one_letter_code
_entity_poly.pdbx_strand_id
1 'polypeptide(L)'
;EGVLPSNEGRGYVLRRILRRVVRQERLLGVKQTLLYKLTGKVVNRKNNCFDIDLLRPIIEHTCELTDLKYGNDEKIDVSLRIIADHVRAITFLISEGVLPSNEGRGYVLRRILRRVVRQERLLGVKQTLLYKLTGKVVEIMGDAYPNLRSRREHIATVTKMEEEKFQETLDAGMRILDGLIKDLTSRGKKRVIPGEEVFRLYDTYGFPLDLTKEIAQERDFSLDFPGFEREMEAQKKRAREAWKGSGEVDMGFYEELKKELGETIFRGYDFSELTSQIRAILRQGR
;
A
#
# COMPACT_ATOMS: atom_id res chain seq x y z
N GLU A 1 2.96 12.80 -50.76
CA GLU A 1 4.38 12.37 -50.86
C GLU A 1 5.18 13.07 -49.79
N GLY A 2 5.73 12.32 -48.84
CA GLY A 2 6.54 12.86 -47.74
C GLY A 2 7.57 11.81 -47.37
N VAL A 3 8.77 11.97 -47.92
CA VAL A 3 9.89 11.04 -47.82
C VAL A 3 10.19 10.76 -46.34
N LEU A 4 10.14 9.48 -45.98
CA LEU A 4 10.53 8.96 -44.66
C LEU A 4 12.01 9.28 -44.40
N PRO A 5 12.40 9.78 -43.21
CA PRO A 5 13.80 9.82 -42.87
C PRO A 5 14.34 8.39 -42.74
N SER A 6 15.54 8.16 -43.27
CA SER A 6 16.28 6.90 -43.20
C SER A 6 16.40 6.38 -41.76
N ASN A 7 16.72 5.08 -41.61
CA ASN A 7 16.91 4.42 -40.31
C ASN A 7 17.89 5.18 -39.37
N GLU A 8 18.81 5.98 -39.91
CA GLU A 8 19.71 6.84 -39.13
C GLU A 8 19.02 8.04 -38.47
N GLY A 9 18.00 8.61 -39.12
CA GLY A 9 17.22 9.74 -38.57
C GLY A 9 16.37 9.35 -37.36
N ARG A 10 15.85 8.12 -37.33
CA ARG A 10 15.13 7.57 -36.16
C ARG A 10 16.04 7.41 -34.95
N GLY A 11 17.27 6.93 -35.17
CA GLY A 11 18.28 6.81 -34.13
C GLY A 11 18.76 8.15 -33.59
N TYR A 12 18.71 9.22 -34.38
CA TYR A 12 19.08 10.57 -33.95
C TYR A 12 18.01 11.22 -33.06
N VAL A 13 16.73 11.08 -33.42
CA VAL A 13 15.60 11.58 -32.61
C VAL A 13 15.52 10.83 -31.28
N LEU A 14 15.65 9.49 -31.29
CA LEU A 14 15.71 8.68 -30.08
C LEU A 14 16.86 9.12 -29.18
N ARG A 15 18.07 9.30 -29.73
CA ARG A 15 19.24 9.76 -28.95
C ARG A 15 19.08 11.17 -28.39
N ARG A 16 18.37 12.07 -29.08
CA ARG A 16 18.14 13.44 -28.61
C ARG A 16 17.07 13.51 -27.51
N ILE A 17 16.05 12.65 -27.58
CA ILE A 17 15.04 12.48 -26.53
C ILE A 17 15.68 11.80 -25.31
N LEU A 18 16.39 10.69 -25.50
CA LEU A 18 17.14 10.00 -24.44
C LEU A 18 18.14 10.94 -23.76
N ARG A 19 18.91 11.76 -24.49
CA ARG A 19 19.84 12.72 -23.87
C ARG A 19 19.15 13.84 -23.07
N ARG A 20 17.98 14.33 -23.52
CA ARG A 20 17.19 15.32 -22.76
C ARG A 20 16.56 14.72 -21.51
N VAL A 21 16.14 13.46 -21.59
CA VAL A 21 15.54 12.71 -20.49
C VAL A 21 16.59 12.28 -19.46
N VAL A 22 17.75 11.78 -19.90
CA VAL A 22 18.90 11.43 -19.05
C VAL A 22 19.45 12.65 -18.30
N ARG A 23 19.40 13.84 -18.89
CA ARG A 23 19.75 15.09 -18.18
C ARG A 23 18.75 15.46 -17.07
N GLN A 24 17.52 14.92 -17.12
CA GLN A 24 16.49 15.06 -16.10
C GLN A 24 16.47 13.91 -15.05
N GLU A 25 17.30 12.86 -15.23
CA GLU A 25 17.35 11.63 -14.41
C GLU A 25 18.05 11.79 -13.05
N ARG A 26 18.68 12.92 -12.75
CA ARG A 26 19.36 13.11 -11.45
C ARG A 26 18.44 13.29 -10.23
N LEU A 27 17.11 13.27 -10.41
CA LEU A 27 16.15 13.41 -9.31
C LEU A 27 14.98 12.41 -9.46
N LEU A 28 14.99 11.43 -8.56
CA LEU A 28 13.87 10.57 -8.10
C LEU A 28 13.46 9.37 -8.99
N GLY A 29 13.61 8.16 -8.42
CA GLY A 29 13.36 6.82 -9.00
C GLY A 29 11.90 6.47 -9.34
N VAL A 30 10.99 7.45 -9.42
CA VAL A 30 9.60 7.27 -9.89
C VAL A 30 9.51 7.37 -11.42
N LYS A 31 10.55 7.91 -12.09
CA LYS A 31 10.51 8.22 -13.54
C LYS A 31 10.76 7.05 -14.49
N GLN A 32 11.39 5.96 -14.04
CA GLN A 32 11.82 4.90 -14.95
C GLN A 32 10.64 4.08 -15.52
N THR A 33 9.61 3.84 -14.71
CA THR A 33 8.36 3.18 -15.14
C THR A 33 7.56 4.05 -16.11
N LEU A 34 7.49 5.36 -15.88
CA LEU A 34 6.82 6.30 -16.78
C LEU A 34 7.58 6.43 -18.10
N LEU A 35 8.91 6.49 -18.04
CA LEU A 35 9.77 6.53 -19.22
C LEU A 35 9.59 5.27 -20.07
N TYR A 36 9.61 4.09 -19.44
CA TYR A 36 9.40 2.82 -20.13
C TYR A 36 8.00 2.71 -20.77
N LYS A 37 6.95 3.21 -20.10
CA LYS A 37 5.60 3.29 -20.68
C LYS A 37 5.54 4.22 -21.88
N LEU A 38 6.18 5.39 -21.80
CA LEU A 38 6.23 6.37 -22.88
C LEU A 38 7.05 5.86 -24.08
N THR A 39 8.20 5.22 -23.84
CA THR A 39 8.98 4.59 -24.91
C THR A 39 8.20 3.44 -25.54
N GLY A 40 7.58 2.57 -24.74
CA GLY A 40 6.71 1.50 -25.23
C GLY A 40 5.57 2.02 -26.09
N LYS A 41 4.90 3.10 -25.66
CA LYS A 41 3.84 3.76 -26.44
C LYS A 41 4.34 4.22 -27.81
N VAL A 42 5.50 4.87 -27.86
CA VAL A 42 6.10 5.40 -29.09
C VAL A 42 6.57 4.27 -30.01
N VAL A 43 7.24 3.25 -29.46
CA VAL A 43 7.75 2.09 -30.21
C VAL A 43 6.60 1.27 -30.79
N ASN A 44 5.57 0.99 -29.99
CA ASN A 44 4.41 0.20 -30.40
C ASN A 44 3.36 1.03 -31.18
N ARG A 45 3.63 2.31 -31.45
CA ARG A 45 2.74 3.25 -32.16
C ARG A 45 1.32 3.29 -31.58
N LYS A 46 1.22 3.28 -30.25
CA LYS A 46 -0.06 3.34 -29.56
C LYS A 46 -0.42 4.76 -29.16
N ASN A 47 -1.70 5.08 -29.14
CA ASN A 47 -2.19 6.38 -28.67
C ASN A 47 -2.24 6.46 -27.13
N ASN A 48 -2.27 5.30 -26.46
CA ASN A 48 -2.29 5.19 -25.01
C ASN A 48 -1.14 4.31 -24.49
N CYS A 49 -0.56 4.69 -23.34
CA CYS A 49 0.47 3.90 -22.65
C CYS A 49 -0.06 2.55 -22.14
N PHE A 50 -1.38 2.41 -22.01
CA PHE A 50 -2.03 1.18 -21.56
C PHE A 50 -2.33 0.18 -22.68
N ASP A 51 -2.19 0.60 -23.94
CA ASP A 51 -2.37 -0.28 -25.11
C ASP A 51 -1.06 -0.97 -25.53
N ILE A 52 0.01 -0.83 -24.74
CA ILE A 52 1.28 -1.50 -24.98
C ILE A 52 1.21 -2.96 -24.54
N ASP A 53 2.08 -3.79 -25.12
CA ASP A 53 2.08 -5.26 -24.97
C ASP A 53 2.28 -5.74 -23.52
N LEU A 54 2.70 -4.85 -22.61
CA LEU A 54 2.95 -5.16 -21.20
C LEU A 54 1.81 -4.75 -20.25
N LEU A 55 0.82 -4.00 -20.74
CA LEU A 55 -0.33 -3.55 -19.94
C LEU A 55 -1.63 -4.06 -20.55
N ARG A 56 -1.73 -4.06 -21.88
CA ARG A 56 -2.93 -4.51 -22.60
C ARG A 56 -3.34 -5.93 -22.23
N PRO A 57 -2.45 -6.93 -22.15
CA PRO A 57 -2.88 -8.29 -21.81
C PRO A 57 -3.36 -8.44 -20.36
N ILE A 58 -2.94 -7.56 -19.44
CA ILE A 58 -3.43 -7.55 -18.06
C ILE A 58 -4.86 -6.97 -18.03
N ILE A 59 -5.11 -5.92 -18.80
CA ILE A 59 -6.45 -5.33 -18.95
C ILE A 59 -7.40 -6.35 -19.57
N GLU A 60 -6.98 -7.01 -20.64
CA GLU A 60 -7.76 -8.05 -21.32
C GLU A 60 -8.07 -9.22 -20.38
N HIS A 61 -7.07 -9.70 -19.63
CA HIS A 61 -7.31 -10.74 -18.64
C HIS A 61 -8.25 -10.30 -17.52
N THR A 62 -8.18 -9.03 -17.11
CA THR A 62 -9.15 -8.47 -16.15
C THR A 62 -10.56 -8.47 -16.74
N CYS A 63 -10.72 -8.11 -18.02
CA CYS A 63 -12.00 -8.16 -18.73
C CYS A 63 -12.55 -9.59 -18.82
N GLU A 64 -11.71 -10.58 -19.16
CA GLU A 64 -12.08 -12.01 -19.19
C GLU A 64 -12.61 -12.51 -17.84
N LEU A 65 -12.03 -12.04 -16.74
CA LEU A 65 -12.40 -12.46 -15.38
C LEU A 65 -13.65 -11.75 -14.83
N THR A 66 -14.10 -10.67 -15.47
CA THR A 66 -15.13 -9.76 -14.94
C THR A 66 -16.29 -9.53 -15.91
N ASP A 67 -16.25 -10.12 -17.10
CA ASP A 67 -17.19 -9.90 -18.21
C ASP A 67 -17.34 -8.43 -18.64
N LEU A 68 -16.33 -7.59 -18.33
CA LEU A 68 -16.28 -6.18 -18.71
C LEU A 68 -15.65 -5.99 -20.09
N LYS A 69 -15.86 -4.81 -20.69
CA LYS A 69 -15.29 -4.44 -21.99
C LYS A 69 -14.50 -3.15 -21.88
N TYR A 70 -13.22 -3.22 -22.27
CA TYR A 70 -12.36 -2.04 -22.38
C TYR A 70 -12.63 -1.26 -23.67
N GLY A 71 -12.72 0.07 -23.57
CA GLY A 71 -12.97 1.01 -24.67
C GLY A 71 -14.43 1.45 -24.81
N ASN A 72 -15.34 0.95 -23.96
CA ASN A 72 -16.76 1.27 -24.02
C ASN A 72 -17.16 2.43 -23.08
N ASP A 73 -16.59 2.47 -21.87
CA ASP A 73 -16.91 3.45 -20.84
C ASP A 73 -15.61 3.97 -20.21
N GLU A 74 -15.40 5.29 -20.25
CA GLU A 74 -14.14 5.89 -19.76
C GLU A 74 -13.93 5.66 -18.26
N LYS A 75 -14.98 5.56 -17.44
CA LYS A 75 -14.82 5.26 -16.01
C LYS A 75 -14.35 3.83 -15.81
N ILE A 76 -14.93 2.88 -16.54
CA ILE A 76 -14.51 1.47 -16.50
C ILE A 76 -13.06 1.37 -16.99
N ASP A 77 -12.73 2.04 -18.09
CA ASP A 77 -11.39 2.05 -18.65
C ASP A 77 -10.36 2.61 -17.67
N VAL A 78 -10.68 3.72 -16.97
CA VAL A 78 -9.80 4.28 -15.94
C VAL A 78 -9.55 3.27 -14.83
N SER A 79 -10.59 2.61 -14.31
CA SER A 79 -10.44 1.58 -13.29
C SER A 79 -9.59 0.40 -13.77
N LEU A 80 -9.82 -0.11 -14.99
CA LEU A 80 -9.04 -1.19 -15.59
C LEU A 80 -7.57 -0.79 -15.79
N ARG A 81 -7.29 0.45 -16.21
CA ARG A 81 -5.92 1.00 -16.35
C ARG A 81 -5.22 1.07 -14.99
N ILE A 82 -5.91 1.51 -13.93
CA ILE A 82 -5.38 1.57 -12.56
C ILE A 82 -5.05 0.16 -12.05
N ILE A 83 -5.97 -0.79 -12.21
CA ILE A 83 -5.77 -2.19 -11.83
C ILE A 83 -4.51 -2.75 -12.51
N ALA A 84 -4.42 -2.64 -13.84
CA ALA A 84 -3.31 -3.19 -14.60
C ALA A 84 -1.94 -2.60 -14.19
N ASP A 85 -1.89 -1.31 -13.86
CA ASP A 85 -0.65 -0.70 -13.38
C ASP A 85 -0.24 -1.18 -11.99
N HIS A 86 -1.20 -1.17 -11.08
CA HIS A 86 -0.96 -1.47 -9.67
C HIS A 86 -0.69 -2.94 -9.42
N VAL A 87 -1.34 -3.86 -10.15
CA VAL A 87 -1.06 -5.30 -10.09
C VAL A 87 0.41 -5.59 -10.44
N ARG A 88 0.98 -4.88 -11.41
CA ARG A 88 2.42 -5.01 -11.73
C ARG A 88 3.27 -4.60 -10.55
N ALA A 89 3.04 -3.40 -10.01
CA ALA A 89 3.81 -2.90 -8.87
C ALA A 89 3.72 -3.86 -7.65
N ILE A 90 2.54 -4.38 -7.35
CA ILE A 90 2.30 -5.37 -6.28
C ILE A 90 3.13 -6.63 -6.54
N THR A 91 3.06 -7.18 -7.75
CA THR A 91 3.77 -8.41 -8.14
C THR A 91 5.28 -8.25 -7.94
N PHE A 92 5.85 -7.14 -8.40
CA PHE A 92 7.29 -6.87 -8.28
C PHE A 92 7.71 -6.67 -6.82
N LEU A 93 6.98 -5.87 -6.03
CA LEU A 93 7.31 -5.62 -4.64
C LEU A 93 7.34 -6.92 -3.81
N ILE A 94 6.33 -7.79 -3.99
CA ILE A 94 6.29 -9.07 -3.28
C ILE A 94 7.39 -10.00 -3.77
N SER A 95 7.71 -9.99 -5.07
CA SER A 95 8.85 -10.75 -5.60
C SER A 95 10.19 -10.33 -4.99
N GLU A 96 10.33 -9.07 -4.55
CA GLU A 96 11.53 -8.58 -3.87
C GLU A 96 11.51 -8.84 -2.35
N GLY A 97 10.46 -9.50 -1.83
CA GLY A 97 10.31 -9.84 -0.42
C GLY A 97 9.65 -8.74 0.42
N VAL A 98 9.07 -7.73 -0.21
CA VAL A 98 8.24 -6.73 0.50
C VAL A 98 6.89 -7.37 0.83
N LEU A 99 6.53 -7.37 2.12
CA LEU A 99 5.24 -7.83 2.60
C LEU A 99 4.37 -6.66 3.06
N PRO A 100 3.03 -6.74 2.97
CA PRO A 100 2.13 -5.69 3.46
C PRO A 100 2.32 -5.41 4.95
N SER A 101 2.59 -4.15 5.30
CA SER A 101 2.85 -3.74 6.68
C SER A 101 2.25 -2.35 6.97
N ASN A 102 2.35 -1.89 8.21
CA ASN A 102 1.93 -0.53 8.60
C ASN A 102 2.97 0.55 8.26
N GLU A 103 4.19 0.18 7.85
CA GLU A 103 5.31 1.13 7.73
C GLU A 103 6.22 0.86 6.52
N GLY A 104 6.95 1.88 6.08
CA GLY A 104 7.96 1.77 5.03
C GLY A 104 7.43 1.25 3.70
N ARG A 105 8.18 0.34 3.04
CA ARG A 105 7.81 -0.23 1.74
C ARG A 105 6.56 -1.11 1.82
N GLY A 106 6.34 -1.79 2.95
CA GLY A 106 5.16 -2.63 3.16
C GLY A 106 3.88 -1.82 3.28
N TYR A 107 3.94 -0.60 3.83
CA TYR A 107 2.82 0.36 3.80
C TYR A 107 2.43 0.74 2.37
N VAL A 108 3.43 1.06 1.53
CA VAL A 108 3.19 1.41 0.13
C VAL A 108 2.54 0.24 -0.63
N LEU A 109 3.08 -0.97 -0.46
CA LEU A 109 2.50 -2.18 -1.04
C LEU A 109 1.04 -2.36 -0.62
N ARG A 110 0.76 -2.28 0.69
CA ARG A 110 -0.59 -2.40 1.24
C ARG A 110 -1.53 -1.35 0.64
N ARG A 111 -1.11 -0.10 0.55
CA ARG A 111 -1.91 0.99 -0.04
C ARG A 111 -2.28 0.71 -1.49
N ILE A 112 -1.30 0.31 -2.30
CA ILE A 112 -1.51 0.02 -3.73
C ILE A 112 -2.45 -1.19 -3.88
N LEU A 113 -2.25 -2.25 -3.08
CA LEU A 113 -3.14 -3.42 -3.04
C LEU A 113 -4.58 -3.03 -2.73
N ARG A 114 -4.81 -2.29 -1.63
CA ARG A 114 -6.15 -1.85 -1.24
C ARG A 114 -6.82 -0.95 -2.28
N ARG A 115 -6.02 -0.16 -3.01
CA ARG A 115 -6.52 0.64 -4.13
C ARG A 115 -7.01 -0.22 -5.29
N VAL A 116 -6.31 -1.31 -5.63
CA VAL A 116 -6.78 -2.28 -6.64
C VAL A 116 -8.11 -2.90 -6.21
N VAL A 117 -8.20 -3.40 -4.98
CA VAL A 117 -9.42 -4.03 -4.45
C VAL A 117 -10.61 -3.06 -4.46
N ARG A 118 -10.36 -1.77 -4.18
CA ARG A 118 -11.37 -0.72 -4.34
C ARG A 118 -11.84 -0.58 -5.78
N GLN A 119 -10.93 -0.57 -6.77
CA GLN A 119 -11.32 -0.48 -8.18
C GLN A 119 -12.13 -1.70 -8.61
N GLU A 120 -11.76 -2.90 -8.17
CA GLU A 120 -12.53 -4.11 -8.41
C GLU A 120 -13.97 -3.98 -7.86
N ARG A 121 -14.13 -3.46 -6.64
CA ARG A 121 -15.46 -3.20 -6.06
C ARG A 121 -16.27 -2.16 -6.84
N LEU A 122 -15.64 -1.08 -7.32
CA LEU A 122 -16.31 -0.08 -8.17
C LEU A 122 -16.80 -0.67 -9.49
N LEU A 123 -16.08 -1.67 -10.01
CA LEU A 123 -16.45 -2.43 -11.19
C LEU A 123 -17.49 -3.53 -10.92
N GLY A 124 -17.99 -3.65 -9.68
CA GLY A 124 -18.98 -4.65 -9.29
C GLY A 124 -18.41 -6.05 -9.01
N VAL A 125 -17.08 -6.19 -9.00
CA VAL A 125 -16.39 -7.46 -8.77
C VAL A 125 -16.40 -7.78 -7.28
N LYS A 126 -16.99 -8.92 -6.91
CA LYS A 126 -17.03 -9.41 -5.51
C LYS A 126 -16.01 -10.50 -5.21
N GLN A 127 -15.61 -11.25 -6.23
CA GLN A 127 -14.69 -12.38 -6.10
C GLN A 127 -13.23 -11.93 -5.96
N THR A 128 -12.40 -12.76 -5.32
CA THR A 128 -10.96 -12.57 -5.17
C THR A 128 -10.24 -12.77 -6.50
N LEU A 129 -9.60 -11.72 -7.05
CA LEU A 129 -8.98 -11.75 -8.39
C LEU A 129 -7.48 -11.44 -8.41
N LEU A 130 -6.94 -10.79 -7.39
CA LEU A 130 -5.59 -10.22 -7.42
C LEU A 130 -4.51 -11.30 -7.64
N TYR A 131 -4.69 -12.49 -7.08
CA TYR A 131 -3.76 -13.61 -7.28
C TYR A 131 -3.78 -14.14 -8.73
N LYS A 132 -4.91 -14.04 -9.45
CA LYS A 132 -4.99 -14.39 -10.87
C LYS A 132 -4.28 -13.34 -11.73
N LEU A 133 -4.54 -12.07 -11.43
CA LEU A 133 -3.93 -10.94 -12.15
C LEU A 133 -2.41 -10.90 -11.97
N THR A 134 -1.91 -11.13 -10.75
CA THR A 134 -0.47 -11.24 -10.48
C THR A 134 0.15 -12.45 -11.20
N GLY A 135 -0.59 -13.57 -11.27
CA GLY A 135 -0.21 -14.72 -12.10
C GLY A 135 -0.02 -14.35 -13.58
N LYS A 136 -0.91 -13.53 -14.15
CA LYS A 136 -0.77 -13.03 -15.52
C LYS A 136 0.44 -12.11 -15.70
N VAL A 137 0.78 -11.29 -14.69
CA VAL A 137 2.03 -10.50 -14.72
C VAL A 137 3.26 -11.40 -14.75
N VAL A 138 3.29 -12.47 -13.96
CA VAL A 138 4.40 -13.44 -13.97
C VAL A 138 4.51 -14.15 -15.32
N GLU A 139 3.40 -14.45 -15.99
CA GLU A 139 3.40 -15.01 -17.35
C GLU A 139 4.06 -14.05 -18.36
N ILE A 140 3.62 -12.79 -18.37
CA ILE A 140 4.09 -11.78 -19.33
C ILE A 140 5.56 -11.40 -19.10
N MET A 141 5.97 -11.26 -17.84
CA MET A 141 7.25 -10.65 -17.47
C MET A 141 8.27 -11.65 -16.92
N GLY A 142 7.88 -12.90 -16.65
CA GLY A 142 8.71 -13.87 -15.96
C GLY A 142 9.97 -14.32 -16.70
N ASP A 143 10.00 -14.24 -18.03
CA ASP A 143 11.21 -14.55 -18.81
C ASP A 143 12.30 -13.48 -18.63
N ALA A 144 11.92 -12.21 -18.60
CA ALA A 144 12.85 -11.10 -18.38
C ALA A 144 13.23 -10.94 -16.89
N TYR A 145 12.39 -11.41 -15.97
CA TYR A 145 12.58 -11.30 -14.53
C TYR A 145 12.40 -12.66 -13.84
N PRO A 146 13.42 -13.54 -13.82
CA PRO A 146 13.31 -14.91 -13.29
C PRO A 146 12.84 -14.99 -11.82
N ASN A 147 13.13 -13.96 -11.01
CA ASN A 147 12.65 -13.85 -9.64
C ASN A 147 11.12 -13.83 -9.51
N LEU A 148 10.41 -13.34 -10.55
CA LEU A 148 8.95 -13.40 -10.60
C LEU A 148 8.45 -14.85 -10.69
N ARG A 149 9.13 -15.68 -11.48
CA ARG A 149 8.76 -17.09 -11.66
C ARG A 149 9.05 -17.90 -10.41
N SER A 150 10.24 -17.72 -9.81
CA SER A 150 10.63 -18.47 -8.61
C SER A 150 9.74 -18.17 -7.40
N ARG A 151 9.08 -17.00 -7.36
CA ARG A 151 8.20 -16.59 -6.25
C ARG A 151 6.71 -16.57 -6.60
N ARG A 152 6.30 -17.14 -7.74
CA ARG A 152 4.91 -17.10 -8.24
C ARG A 152 3.89 -17.54 -7.19
N GLU A 153 4.11 -18.68 -6.54
CA GLU A 153 3.19 -19.23 -5.54
C GLU A 153 3.11 -18.36 -4.28
N HIS A 154 4.25 -17.83 -3.84
CA HIS A 154 4.30 -16.91 -2.70
C HIS A 154 3.54 -15.61 -3.01
N ILE A 155 3.75 -15.03 -4.19
CA ILE A 155 3.02 -13.83 -4.63
C ILE A 155 1.51 -14.08 -4.66
N ALA A 156 1.08 -15.20 -5.24
CA ALA A 156 -0.33 -15.57 -5.30
C ALA A 156 -0.93 -15.76 -3.90
N THR A 157 -0.21 -16.40 -2.98
CA THR A 157 -0.66 -16.64 -1.60
C THR A 157 -0.83 -15.33 -0.84
N VAL A 158 0.19 -14.46 -0.85
CA VAL A 158 0.16 -13.17 -0.13
C VAL A 158 -0.97 -12.29 -0.66
N THR A 159 -1.09 -12.19 -1.99
CA THR A 159 -2.11 -11.32 -2.60
C THR A 159 -3.53 -11.82 -2.38
N LYS A 160 -3.75 -13.14 -2.45
CA LYS A 160 -5.05 -13.75 -2.13
C LYS A 160 -5.46 -13.46 -0.68
N MET A 161 -4.58 -13.75 0.28
CA MET A 161 -4.88 -13.57 1.71
C MET A 161 -5.19 -12.11 2.04
N GLU A 162 -4.42 -11.18 1.49
CA GLU A 162 -4.59 -9.75 1.78
C GLU A 162 -5.82 -9.16 1.11
N GLU A 163 -6.18 -9.63 -0.09
CA GLU A 163 -7.42 -9.26 -0.75
C GLU A 163 -8.63 -9.76 0.05
N GLU A 164 -8.68 -11.05 0.38
CA GLU A 164 -9.79 -11.65 1.16
C GLU A 164 -9.99 -10.91 2.48
N LYS A 165 -8.91 -10.67 3.23
CA LYS A 165 -8.94 -9.92 4.49
C LYS A 165 -9.46 -8.50 4.32
N PHE A 166 -9.05 -7.82 3.25
CA PHE A 166 -9.43 -6.42 3.06
C PHE A 166 -10.85 -6.24 2.53
N GLN A 167 -11.33 -7.18 1.72
CA GLN A 167 -12.69 -7.14 1.16
C GLN A 167 -13.76 -7.02 2.24
N GLU A 168 -13.61 -7.71 3.37
CA GLU A 168 -14.54 -7.63 4.51
C GLU A 168 -14.59 -6.21 5.11
N THR A 169 -13.43 -5.58 5.29
CA THR A 169 -13.31 -4.23 5.84
C THR A 169 -13.79 -3.16 4.88
N LEU A 170 -13.53 -3.35 3.58
CA LEU A 170 -13.83 -2.39 2.52
C LEU A 170 -15.33 -2.10 2.42
N ASP A 171 -16.16 -3.14 2.37
CA ASP A 171 -17.61 -2.97 2.18
C ASP A 171 -18.26 -2.23 3.36
N ALA A 172 -17.83 -2.54 4.59
CA ALA A 172 -18.29 -1.85 5.79
C ALA A 172 -17.85 -0.38 5.80
N GLY A 173 -16.56 -0.12 5.57
CA GLY A 173 -16.00 1.23 5.56
C GLY A 173 -16.59 2.13 4.48
N MET A 174 -16.80 1.60 3.27
CA MET A 174 -17.47 2.31 2.17
C MET A 174 -18.89 2.75 2.56
N ARG A 175 -19.69 1.84 3.15
CA ARG A 175 -21.05 2.14 3.57
C ARG A 175 -21.11 3.27 4.59
N ILE A 176 -20.19 3.26 5.57
CA ILE A 176 -20.10 4.28 6.62
C ILE A 176 -19.70 5.62 6.02
N LEU A 177 -18.66 5.64 5.18
CA LEU A 177 -18.16 6.86 4.53
C LEU A 177 -19.22 7.48 3.60
N ASP A 178 -19.92 6.67 2.80
CA ASP A 178 -21.00 7.15 1.94
C ASP A 178 -22.16 7.75 2.75
N GLY A 179 -22.51 7.14 3.89
CA GLY A 179 -23.50 7.67 4.83
C GLY A 179 -23.09 9.03 5.40
N LEU A 180 -21.83 9.14 5.83
CA LEU A 180 -21.26 10.36 6.37
C LEU A 180 -21.24 11.51 5.35
N ILE A 181 -20.81 11.22 4.11
CA ILE A 181 -20.78 12.23 3.02
C ILE A 181 -22.20 12.70 2.69
N LYS A 182 -23.19 11.79 2.66
CA LYS A 182 -24.60 12.14 2.43
C LYS A 182 -25.15 13.04 3.54
N ASP A 183 -24.91 12.69 4.80
CA ASP A 183 -25.35 13.49 5.95
C ASP A 183 -24.73 14.89 5.93
N LEU A 184 -23.42 14.98 5.75
CA LEU A 184 -22.72 16.27 5.65
C LEU A 184 -23.20 17.13 4.48
N THR A 185 -23.51 16.51 3.35
CA THR A 185 -24.09 17.19 2.18
C THR A 185 -25.49 17.73 2.48
N SER A 186 -26.35 16.93 3.13
CA SER A 186 -27.72 17.33 3.45
C SER A 186 -27.80 18.49 4.44
N ARG A 187 -26.82 18.60 5.35
CA ARG A 187 -26.75 19.64 6.38
C ARG A 187 -26.17 20.97 5.87
N GLY A 188 -25.80 21.06 4.60
CA GLY A 188 -25.18 22.27 4.02
C GLY A 188 -23.85 22.66 4.69
N LYS A 189 -23.19 21.73 5.39
CA LYS A 189 -21.92 21.99 6.08
C LYS A 189 -20.79 22.17 5.07
N LYS A 190 -19.66 22.73 5.53
CA LYS A 190 -18.40 22.78 4.76
C LYS A 190 -18.08 21.38 4.23
N ARG A 191 -17.55 21.31 3.00
CA ARG A 191 -17.08 20.09 2.32
C ARG A 191 -15.81 19.52 2.96
N VAL A 192 -15.85 19.30 4.27
CA VAL A 192 -14.74 18.81 5.10
C VAL A 192 -15.28 17.73 6.01
N ILE A 193 -14.68 16.54 5.95
CA ILE A 193 -14.99 15.44 6.86
C ILE A 193 -14.28 15.70 8.19
N PRO A 194 -14.99 15.75 9.33
CA PRO A 194 -14.39 15.99 10.64
C PRO A 194 -13.33 14.96 11.01
N GLY A 195 -12.27 15.40 11.69
CA GLY A 195 -11.15 14.53 12.05
C GLY A 195 -11.53 13.37 12.97
N GLU A 196 -12.52 13.57 13.85
CA GLU A 196 -13.10 12.53 14.71
C GLU A 196 -13.73 11.37 13.90
N GLU A 197 -14.42 11.69 12.81
CA GLU A 197 -15.05 10.69 11.95
C GLU A 197 -14.03 9.96 11.09
N VAL A 198 -12.99 10.69 10.62
CA VAL A 198 -11.84 10.07 9.95
C VAL A 198 -11.11 9.13 10.90
N PHE A 199 -10.91 9.54 12.16
CA PHE A 199 -10.28 8.72 13.18
C PHE A 199 -11.12 7.48 13.48
N ARG A 200 -12.43 7.61 13.61
CA ARG A 200 -13.35 6.48 13.81
C ARG A 200 -13.31 5.48 12.64
N LEU A 201 -13.32 5.96 11.40
CA LEU A 201 -13.13 5.14 10.21
C LEU A 201 -11.82 4.35 10.27
N TYR A 202 -10.74 5.01 10.65
CA TYR A 202 -9.41 4.41 10.74
C TYR A 202 -9.27 3.40 11.89
N ASP A 203 -9.58 3.81 13.11
CA ASP A 203 -9.31 3.06 14.34
C ASP A 203 -10.36 1.97 14.60
N THR A 204 -11.64 2.35 14.57
CA THR A 204 -12.73 1.43 14.92
C THR A 204 -13.05 0.46 13.78
N TYR A 205 -13.09 0.97 12.55
CA TYR A 205 -13.52 0.19 11.39
C TYR A 205 -12.36 -0.30 10.52
N GLY A 206 -11.11 0.04 10.86
CA GLY A 206 -9.93 -0.39 10.09
C GLY A 206 -9.86 0.18 8.67
N PHE A 207 -10.69 1.18 8.35
CA PHE A 207 -10.81 1.72 7.01
C PHE A 207 -9.61 2.61 6.67
N PRO A 208 -8.94 2.42 5.52
CA PRO A 208 -7.66 3.09 5.28
C PRO A 208 -7.83 4.62 5.14
N LEU A 209 -6.95 5.39 5.80
CA LEU A 209 -6.92 6.85 5.68
C LEU A 209 -6.70 7.29 4.23
N ASP A 210 -5.81 6.61 3.49
CA ASP A 210 -5.54 6.89 2.08
C ASP A 210 -6.78 6.74 1.19
N LEU A 211 -7.57 5.68 1.42
CA LEU A 211 -8.81 5.46 0.66
C LEU A 211 -9.88 6.47 1.06
N THR A 212 -10.00 6.76 2.36
CA THR A 212 -10.91 7.80 2.87
C THR A 212 -10.63 9.13 2.18
N LYS A 213 -9.35 9.51 2.08
CA LYS A 213 -8.92 10.73 1.38
C LYS A 213 -9.27 10.69 -0.10
N GLU A 214 -8.95 9.59 -0.79
CA GLU A 214 -9.20 9.45 -2.22
C GLU A 214 -10.71 9.55 -2.55
N ILE A 215 -11.55 8.82 -1.79
CA ILE A 215 -13.00 8.83 -1.96
C ILE A 215 -13.59 10.20 -1.63
N ALA A 216 -13.12 10.84 -0.55
CA ALA A 216 -13.55 12.19 -0.20
C ALA A 216 -13.27 13.17 -1.34
N GLN A 217 -12.06 13.13 -1.92
CA GLN A 217 -11.67 14.00 -3.02
C GLN A 217 -12.52 13.80 -4.27
N GLU A 218 -12.86 12.56 -4.62
CA GLU A 218 -13.77 12.25 -5.73
C GLU A 218 -15.20 12.79 -5.54
N ARG A 219 -15.57 13.11 -4.30
CA ARG A 219 -16.87 13.69 -3.91
C ARG A 219 -16.77 15.18 -3.58
N ASP A 220 -15.66 15.83 -3.92
CA ASP A 220 -15.35 17.23 -3.61
C ASP A 220 -15.30 17.55 -2.10
N PHE A 221 -14.96 16.56 -1.27
CA PHE A 221 -14.68 16.71 0.16
C PHE A 221 -13.18 16.68 0.47
N SER A 222 -12.76 17.44 1.48
CA SER A 222 -11.45 17.30 2.12
C SER A 222 -11.56 16.64 3.49
N LEU A 223 -10.43 16.25 4.06
CA LEU A 223 -10.36 15.71 5.41
C LEU A 223 -9.80 16.77 6.36
N ASP A 224 -10.35 16.87 7.57
CA ASP A 224 -9.72 17.60 8.67
C ASP A 224 -8.56 16.78 9.26
N PHE A 225 -7.41 16.86 8.58
CA PHE A 225 -6.16 16.22 9.02
C PHE A 225 -5.71 16.69 10.42
N PRO A 226 -5.72 17.99 10.76
CA PRO A 226 -5.39 18.45 12.11
C PRO A 226 -6.32 17.84 13.18
N GLY A 227 -7.62 17.73 12.89
CA GLY A 227 -8.56 17.03 13.76
C GLY A 227 -8.20 15.56 13.96
N PHE A 228 -7.89 14.85 12.87
CA PHE A 228 -7.49 13.44 12.93
C PHE A 228 -6.19 13.24 13.74
N GLU A 229 -5.19 14.09 13.56
CA GLU A 229 -3.93 14.02 14.31
C GLU A 229 -4.14 14.26 15.81
N ARG A 230 -5.05 15.17 16.19
CA ARG A 230 -5.42 15.36 17.60
C ARG A 230 -6.02 14.09 18.22
N GLU A 231 -6.89 13.39 17.49
CA GLU A 231 -7.46 12.13 17.98
C GLU A 231 -6.42 11.02 18.08
N MET A 232 -5.49 10.92 17.12
CA MET A 232 -4.37 9.99 17.16
C MET A 232 -3.47 10.23 18.39
N GLU A 233 -3.14 11.49 18.69
CA GLU A 233 -2.35 11.84 19.88
C GLU A 233 -3.13 11.59 21.18
N ALA A 234 -4.43 11.89 21.21
CA ALA A 234 -5.29 11.57 22.34
C ALA A 234 -5.37 10.05 22.60
N GLN A 235 -5.44 9.23 21.54
CA GLN A 235 -5.41 7.78 21.65
C GLN A 235 -4.05 7.29 22.19
N LYS A 236 -2.93 7.79 21.66
CA LYS A 236 -1.59 7.44 22.16
C LYS A 236 -1.43 7.80 23.64
N LYS A 237 -1.93 8.96 24.06
CA LYS A 237 -1.90 9.38 25.46
C LYS A 237 -2.72 8.43 26.34
N ARG A 238 -3.96 8.10 25.94
CA ARG A 238 -4.80 7.12 26.64
C ARG A 238 -4.15 5.74 26.74
N ALA A 239 -3.50 5.27 25.68
CA ALA A 239 -2.79 4.00 25.69
C ALA A 239 -1.60 4.00 26.66
N ARG A 240 -0.84 5.10 26.75
CA ARG A 240 0.26 5.26 27.71
C ARG A 240 -0.23 5.33 29.16
N GLU A 241 -1.36 6.01 29.41
CA GLU A 241 -1.98 6.09 30.73
C GLU A 241 -2.56 4.74 31.17
N ALA A 242 -3.17 3.99 30.24
CA ALA A 242 -3.67 2.64 30.50
C ALA A 242 -2.52 1.63 30.74
N TRP A 243 -1.39 1.77 30.05
CA TRP A 243 -0.20 0.94 30.24
C TRP A 243 0.40 1.07 31.64
N LYS A 244 0.26 2.23 32.29
CA LYS A 244 0.70 2.41 33.69
C LYS A 244 -0.07 1.54 34.69
N GLY A 245 -1.17 0.91 34.29
CA GLY A 245 -2.04 0.13 35.19
C GLY A 245 -1.85 -1.40 35.20
N SER A 246 -1.08 -1.99 34.27
CA SER A 246 -1.02 -3.46 34.13
C SER A 246 0.35 -4.09 34.37
N GLY A 247 1.30 -3.38 34.98
CA GLY A 247 2.62 -3.94 35.20
C GLY A 247 3.69 -3.01 35.78
N GLU A 248 3.31 -1.93 36.49
CA GLU A 248 4.23 -1.39 37.50
C GLU A 248 4.29 -2.43 38.62
N VAL A 249 5.21 -3.39 38.48
CA VAL A 249 5.83 -3.91 39.69
C VAL A 249 6.51 -2.68 40.28
N ASP A 250 6.02 -2.26 41.46
CA ASP A 250 6.42 -1.02 42.13
C ASP A 250 7.93 -0.79 41.98
N MET A 251 8.30 0.10 41.04
CA MET A 251 9.70 0.36 40.73
C MET A 251 10.42 0.99 41.94
N GLY A 252 9.67 1.58 42.86
CA GLY A 252 10.20 2.09 44.13
C GLY A 252 10.81 0.99 44.99
N PHE A 253 10.17 -0.19 45.03
CA PHE A 253 10.68 -1.34 45.78
C PHE A 253 11.98 -1.89 45.16
N TYR A 254 12.07 -1.96 43.82
CA TYR A 254 13.32 -2.38 43.17
C TYR A 254 14.44 -1.36 43.34
N GLU A 255 14.14 -0.06 43.39
CA GLU A 255 15.13 0.96 43.70
C GLU A 255 15.64 0.88 45.14
N GLU A 256 14.78 0.58 46.12
CA GLU A 256 15.19 0.31 47.51
C GLU A 256 16.05 -0.96 47.60
N LEU A 257 15.60 -2.06 46.98
CA LEU A 257 16.35 -3.32 46.96
C LEU A 257 17.72 -3.13 46.29
N LYS A 258 17.80 -2.31 45.24
CA LYS A 258 19.07 -1.95 44.57
C LYS A 258 19.99 -1.12 45.47
N LYS A 259 19.45 -0.23 46.32
CA LYS A 259 20.24 0.51 47.32
C LYS A 259 20.79 -0.41 48.41
N GLU A 260 20.01 -1.41 48.83
CA GLU A 260 20.40 -2.34 49.90
C GLU A 260 21.34 -3.46 49.42
N LEU A 261 21.05 -4.06 48.27
CA LEU A 261 21.78 -5.23 47.75
C LEU A 261 22.84 -4.91 46.68
N GLY A 262 22.83 -3.69 46.14
CA GLY A 262 23.73 -3.24 45.07
C GLY A 262 23.24 -3.56 43.65
N GLU A 263 24.00 -3.13 42.64
CA GLU A 263 23.66 -3.37 41.24
C GLU A 263 23.91 -4.83 40.83
N THR A 264 23.03 -5.37 39.99
CA THR A 264 23.28 -6.66 39.32
C THR A 264 24.20 -6.42 38.14
N ILE A 265 25.36 -7.07 38.13
CA ILE A 265 26.32 -6.99 37.03
C ILE A 265 26.01 -8.08 36.01
N PHE A 266 25.64 -7.68 34.79
CA PHE A 266 25.45 -8.62 33.70
C PHE A 266 26.79 -9.12 33.16
N ARG A 267 27.00 -10.45 33.16
CA ARG A 267 28.24 -11.10 32.67
C ARG A 267 28.04 -12.05 31.49
N GLY A 268 26.87 -12.03 30.86
CA GLY A 268 26.53 -12.96 29.76
C GLY A 268 27.28 -12.74 28.45
N TYR A 269 28.09 -11.68 28.34
CA TYR A 269 29.02 -11.50 27.21
C TYR A 269 30.34 -12.27 27.40
N ASP A 270 30.71 -12.57 28.64
CA ASP A 270 31.98 -13.19 28.97
C ASP A 270 31.83 -14.70 29.26
N PHE A 271 30.67 -15.12 29.76
CA PHE A 271 30.44 -16.50 30.22
C PHE A 271 29.05 -17.00 29.81
N SER A 272 28.98 -18.25 29.35
CA SER A 272 27.72 -18.95 29.05
C SER A 272 27.11 -19.63 30.28
N GLU A 273 27.89 -19.82 31.36
CA GLU A 273 27.45 -20.42 32.62
C GLU A 273 28.09 -19.68 33.81
N LEU A 274 27.30 -19.47 34.88
CA LEU A 274 27.73 -18.78 36.09
C LEU A 274 27.03 -19.36 37.31
N THR A 275 27.76 -19.50 38.41
CA THR A 275 27.18 -19.81 39.73
C THR A 275 26.93 -18.50 40.47
N SER A 276 25.70 -18.28 40.95
CA SER A 276 25.34 -17.08 41.71
C SER A 276 24.59 -17.42 42.99
N GLN A 277 24.64 -16.53 43.96
CA GLN A 277 23.87 -16.63 45.19
C GLN A 277 22.53 -15.89 45.04
N ILE A 278 21.43 -16.55 45.40
CA ILE A 278 20.12 -15.88 45.50
C ILE A 278 20.16 -14.94 46.70
N ARG A 279 19.99 -13.63 46.45
CA ARG A 279 20.06 -12.59 47.49
C ARG A 279 18.69 -12.23 48.06
N ALA A 280 17.62 -12.38 47.27
CA ALA A 280 16.24 -12.15 47.69
C ALA A 280 15.28 -12.96 46.81
N ILE A 281 14.10 -13.28 47.35
CA ILE A 281 13.00 -13.92 46.63
C ILE A 281 11.73 -13.12 46.95
N LEU A 282 11.03 -12.67 45.90
CA LEU A 282 9.79 -11.91 46.03
C LEU A 282 8.59 -12.85 45.90
N ARG A 283 7.59 -12.65 46.74
CA ARG A 283 6.35 -13.41 46.70
C ARG A 283 5.17 -12.47 46.49
N GLN A 284 4.52 -12.60 45.33
CA GLN A 284 3.41 -11.72 44.91
C GLN A 284 3.80 -10.24 44.72
N GLY A 285 5.02 -9.97 44.26
CA GLY A 285 5.49 -8.60 43.99
C GLY A 285 5.81 -7.78 45.24
N ARG A 286 6.03 -8.45 46.38
CA ARG A 286 6.50 -7.91 47.66
C ARG A 286 7.47 -8.90 48.30
#